data_AF-A0A496AYJ0-F1
#
_entry.id   AF-A0A496AYJ0-F1
#
_cell.length_a   1.000
_cell.length_b   1.000
_cell.length_c   1.000
_cell.angle_alpha   90.00
_cell.angle_beta   90.00
_cell.angle_gamma   90.00
#
_symmetry.space_group_name_H-M   'P 1'
#
loop_
_entity.id
_entity.type
_entity.pdbx_description
1 polymer ?
#
loop_
_entity_poly.entity_id
_entity_poly.type
_entity_poly.pdbx_seq_one_letter_code
_entity_poly.pdbx_strand_id
1 'polypeptide(L)'
;MDLYLNPSDVAEVIGVDEEIIKQVLERKTPEIEPYLRVRSGRSGTESEAEAVLQLRIDGLAPLITQLSYNIPTNDIIENLICQIVHIAYLNETIEKLESEKIELNNIVQTLQHENSDLRIEINRLQDEIPKNWKEHIRQMFK
;
A
#
# COMPACT_ATOMS: atom_id res chain seq x y z
N MET A 1 -6.63 -10.37 10.41
CA MET A 1 -6.43 -11.26 9.25
C MET A 1 -5.37 -12.25 9.67
N ASP A 2 -5.64 -13.56 9.60
CA ASP A 2 -4.63 -14.57 9.89
C ASP A 2 -3.73 -14.74 8.66
N LEU A 3 -2.67 -13.94 8.57
CA LEU A 3 -1.70 -14.03 7.48
C LEU A 3 -0.74 -15.19 7.78
N TYR A 4 -0.73 -16.18 6.86
CA TYR A 4 0.19 -17.31 6.88
C TYR A 4 1.20 -17.17 5.75
N LEU A 5 2.46 -17.34 6.09
CA LEU A 5 3.61 -17.21 5.20
C LEU A 5 4.14 -18.61 4.87
N ASN A 6 4.52 -18.82 3.61
CA ASN A 6 5.27 -20.02 3.24
C ASN A 6 6.72 -19.89 3.73
N PRO A 7 7.49 -20.99 3.81
CA PRO A 7 8.89 -20.93 4.23
C PRO A 7 9.73 -19.97 3.36
N SER A 8 9.42 -19.87 2.06
CA SER A 8 10.05 -18.90 1.14
C SER A 8 9.79 -17.46 1.55
N ASP A 9 8.54 -17.13 1.91
CA ASP A 9 8.14 -15.77 2.28
C ASP A 9 8.77 -15.40 3.64
N VAL A 10 8.84 -16.36 4.57
CA VAL A 10 9.51 -16.18 5.86
C VAL A 10 11.02 -15.98 5.67
N ALA A 11 11.64 -16.74 4.77
CA ALA A 11 13.05 -16.63 4.44
C ALA A 11 13.40 -15.24 3.90
N GLU A 12 12.58 -14.71 3.00
CA GLU A 12 12.73 -13.36 2.46
C GLU A 12 12.57 -12.28 3.53
N VAL A 13 11.54 -12.40 4.38
CA VAL A 13 11.27 -11.44 5.45
C VAL A 13 12.39 -11.41 6.49
N ILE A 14 12.91 -12.57 6.90
CA ILE A 14 13.95 -12.65 7.92
C ILE A 14 15.34 -12.39 7.31
N GLY A 15 15.56 -12.74 6.05
CA GLY A 15 16.87 -12.66 5.39
C GLY A 15 17.74 -13.87 5.68
N VAL A 16 17.14 -15.06 5.73
CA VAL A 16 17.81 -16.34 6.06
C VAL A 16 17.44 -17.36 5.00
N ASP A 17 18.33 -18.31 4.70
CA ASP A 17 18.06 -19.37 3.73
C ASP A 17 16.76 -20.14 4.03
N GLU A 18 15.95 -20.36 2.99
CA GLU A 18 14.67 -21.07 3.09
C GLU A 18 14.82 -22.46 3.71
N GLU A 19 15.94 -23.14 3.41
CA GLU A 19 16.21 -24.47 3.93
C GLU A 19 16.38 -24.47 5.46
N ILE A 20 16.99 -23.42 6.01
CA ILE A 20 17.11 -23.24 7.46
C ILE A 20 15.72 -23.02 8.06
N ILE A 21 14.89 -22.21 7.42
CA ILE A 21 13.51 -21.97 7.87
C ILE A 21 12.73 -23.29 7.88
N LYS A 22 12.77 -24.08 6.80
CA LYS A 22 12.12 -25.40 6.73
C LYS A 22 12.57 -26.31 7.87
N GLN A 23 13.88 -26.44 8.06
CA GLN A 23 14.45 -27.27 9.13
C GLN A 23 13.99 -26.83 10.52
N VAL A 24 13.86 -25.53 10.78
CA VAL A 24 13.39 -25.04 12.09
C VAL A 24 11.89 -25.26 12.25
N LEU A 25 11.08 -25.04 11.22
CA LEU A 25 9.63 -25.28 11.27
C LEU A 25 9.31 -26.78 11.45
N GLU A 26 10.08 -27.67 10.82
CA GLU A 26 9.92 -29.12 10.92
C GLU A 26 10.20 -29.67 12.32
N ARG A 27 11.07 -29.00 13.09
CA ARG A 27 11.34 -29.37 14.49
C ARG A 27 10.12 -29.21 15.40
N LYS A 28 9.12 -28.43 15.00
CA LYS A 28 7.86 -28.19 15.73
C LYS A 28 8.07 -27.94 17.22
N THR A 29 9.02 -27.07 17.54
CA THR A 29 9.28 -26.63 18.90
C THR A 29 8.02 -26.03 19.54
N PRO A 30 7.80 -26.20 20.85
CA PRO A 30 6.55 -25.83 21.52
C PRO A 30 6.23 -24.33 21.44
N GLU A 31 7.25 -23.46 21.26
CA GLU A 31 7.06 -22.02 21.11
C GLU A 31 6.56 -21.62 19.71
N ILE A 32 6.78 -22.45 18.69
CA ILE A 32 6.41 -22.18 17.29
C ILE A 32 5.20 -22.98 16.84
N GLU A 33 5.03 -24.21 17.36
CA GLU A 33 3.94 -25.12 17.01
C GLU A 33 2.54 -24.47 16.99
N PRO A 34 2.16 -23.58 17.94
CA PRO A 34 0.85 -22.91 17.92
C PRO A 34 0.60 -22.00 16.70
N TYR A 35 1.66 -21.64 15.98
CA TYR A 35 1.63 -20.75 14.82
C TYR A 35 1.76 -21.51 13.49
N LEU A 36 1.99 -22.83 13.54
CA LEU A 36 2.17 -23.66 12.35
C LEU A 36 0.85 -24.14 11.79
N ARG A 37 0.76 -24.17 10.46
CA ARG A 37 -0.32 -24.80 9.73
C ARG A 37 0.26 -25.68 8.62
N VAL A 38 -0.25 -26.90 8.51
CA VAL A 38 0.07 -27.77 7.38
C VAL A 38 -0.91 -27.48 6.25
N ARG A 39 -0.38 -27.24 5.05
CA ARG A 39 -1.17 -27.11 3.81
C ARG A 39 -0.69 -28.15 2.80
N SER A 40 -1.60 -28.87 2.17
CA SER A 40 -1.25 -29.73 1.04
C SER A 40 -0.81 -28.87 -0.14
N GLY A 41 0.46 -28.97 -0.53
CA GLY A 41 0.98 -28.37 -1.75
C GLY A 41 0.50 -29.15 -2.97
N ARG A 42 -0.02 -28.44 -3.98
CA ARG A 42 -0.18 -29.02 -5.33
C ARG A 42 1.17 -28.86 -6.04
N SER A 43 2.02 -29.87 -5.98
CA SER A 43 3.12 -30.00 -6.93
C SER A 43 2.54 -30.40 -8.29
N GLY A 44 2.93 -29.70 -9.36
CA GLY A 44 2.41 -29.89 -10.73
C GLY A 44 2.88 -31.17 -11.43
N THR A 45 3.46 -32.12 -10.69
CA THR A 45 3.95 -33.40 -11.19
C THR A 45 3.36 -34.51 -10.31
N GLU A 46 2.97 -35.63 -10.90
CA GLU A 46 2.19 -36.74 -10.32
C GLU A 46 2.82 -37.49 -9.11
N SER A 47 3.71 -36.87 -8.36
CA SER A 47 4.22 -37.38 -7.08
C SER A 47 3.58 -36.61 -5.92
N GLU A 48 2.99 -37.38 -5.01
CA GLU A 48 2.59 -37.10 -3.63
C GLU A 48 2.50 -35.62 -3.21
N ALA A 49 1.32 -35.19 -2.76
CA ALA A 49 1.11 -33.85 -2.20
C ALA A 49 2.05 -33.60 -1.02
N GLU A 50 3.19 -32.93 -1.25
CA GLU A 50 4.09 -32.52 -0.18
C GLU A 50 3.35 -31.55 0.75
N ALA A 51 3.35 -31.91 2.02
CA ALA A 51 2.74 -31.13 3.08
C ALA A 51 3.65 -29.93 3.40
N VAL A 52 3.28 -28.74 2.93
CA VAL A 52 4.04 -27.51 3.19
C VAL A 52 3.62 -26.92 4.52
N LEU A 53 4.59 -26.69 5.41
CA LEU A 53 4.39 -25.98 6.66
C LEU A 53 4.34 -24.47 6.39
N GLN A 54 3.27 -23.83 6.80
CA GLN A 54 3.10 -22.38 6.77
C GLN A 54 3.15 -21.83 8.20
N LEU A 55 3.73 -20.64 8.36
CA LEU A 55 3.87 -19.95 9.64
C LEU A 55 2.94 -18.75 9.69
N ARG A 56 2.13 -18.63 10.74
CA ARG A 56 1.37 -17.39 10.99
C ARG A 56 2.33 -16.25 11.32
N ILE A 57 2.03 -15.04 10.88
CA ILE A 57 2.88 -13.85 11.08
C ILE A 57 3.31 -13.63 12.55
N ASP A 58 2.43 -13.90 13.52
CA ASP A 58 2.75 -13.77 14.96
C ASP A 58 3.85 -14.73 15.43
N GLY A 59 4.07 -15.82 14.68
CA GLY A 59 5.11 -16.80 14.92
C GLY A 59 6.50 -16.37 14.42
N LEU A 60 6.63 -15.23 13.73
CA LEU A 60 7.93 -14.71 13.29
C LEU A 60 8.83 -14.35 14.46
N ALA A 61 8.30 -13.71 15.51
CA ALA A 61 9.08 -13.33 16.68
C ALA A 61 9.70 -14.55 17.42
N PRO A 62 8.93 -15.60 17.78
CA PRO A 62 9.53 -16.80 18.37
C PRO A 62 10.47 -17.53 17.40
N LEU A 63 10.20 -17.52 16.09
CA LEU A 63 11.11 -18.09 15.09
C LEU A 63 12.46 -17.36 15.03
N ILE A 64 12.46 -16.02 14.96
CA ILE A 64 13.69 -15.21 14.99
C ILE A 64 14.47 -15.48 16.27
N THR A 65 13.77 -15.60 17.41
CA THR A 65 14.40 -15.93 18.69
C THR A 65 15.11 -17.28 18.60
N GLN A 66 14.51 -18.31 17.99
CA GLN A 66 15.17 -19.60 17.82
C GLN A 66 16.34 -19.59 16.84
N LEU A 67 16.22 -18.84 15.74
CA LEU A 67 17.30 -18.66 14.76
C LEU A 67 18.51 -17.96 15.40
N SER A 68 18.26 -16.98 16.28
CA SER A 68 19.33 -16.23 16.96
C SER A 68 20.24 -17.07 17.87
N TYR A 69 19.77 -18.23 18.34
CA TYR A 69 20.60 -19.16 19.11
C TYR A 69 21.56 -19.98 18.25
N ASN A 70 21.32 -20.08 16.94
CA ASN A 70 22.02 -21.02 16.06
C ASN A 70 22.72 -20.35 14.87
N ILE A 71 22.48 -19.06 14.61
CA ILE A 71 22.93 -18.34 13.41
C ILE A 71 23.45 -16.96 13.82
N PRO A 72 24.52 -16.44 13.19
CA PRO A 72 24.91 -15.05 13.35
C PRO A 72 23.73 -14.11 13.06
N THR A 73 23.32 -13.33 14.05
CA THR A 73 22.15 -12.47 13.96
C THR A 73 22.39 -11.18 13.17
N ASN A 74 23.63 -10.86 12.82
CA ASN A 74 23.96 -9.62 12.12
C ASN A 74 23.19 -9.49 10.81
N ASP A 75 23.18 -10.53 9.97
CA ASP A 75 22.51 -10.49 8.66
C ASP A 75 20.98 -10.34 8.81
N ILE A 76 20.41 -11.00 9.82
CA ILE A 76 18.98 -10.87 10.17
C ILE A 76 18.67 -9.43 10.61
N ILE A 77 19.51 -8.88 11.49
CA ILE A 77 19.33 -7.52 12.02
C ILE A 77 19.48 -6.49 10.89
N GLU A 78 20.48 -6.62 10.03
CA GLU A 78 20.69 -5.73 8.89
C GLU A 78 19.50 -5.76 7.94
N ASN A 79 18.98 -6.94 7.58
CA ASN A 79 17.82 -7.07 6.71
C ASN A 79 16.57 -6.41 7.33
N LEU A 80 16.31 -6.65 8.61
CA LEU A 80 15.18 -6.04 9.32
C LEU A 80 15.32 -4.51 9.43
N ILE A 81 16.54 -4.00 9.65
CA ILE A 81 16.80 -2.55 9.65
C ILE A 81 16.52 -1.95 8.27
N CYS A 82 16.99 -2.58 7.19
CA CYS A 82 16.73 -2.13 5.83
C CYS A 82 15.22 -2.04 5.54
N GLN A 83 14.45 -3.04 5.99
CA GLN A 83 12.99 -3.04 5.85
C GLN A 83 12.33 -1.90 6.65
N ILE A 84 12.75 -1.66 7.89
CA ILE A 84 12.22 -0.55 8.71
C ILE A 84 12.50 0.80 8.06
N VAL A 85 13.72 1.02 7.56
CA VAL A 85 14.09 2.25 6.86
C VAL A 85 13.25 2.43 5.60
N HIS A 86 13.05 1.37 4.82
CA HIS A 86 12.21 1.41 3.63
C HIS A 86 10.74 1.72 3.97
N ILE A 87 10.19 1.13 5.03
CA ILE A 87 8.83 1.42 5.50
C ILE A 87 8.71 2.87 5.94
N ALA A 88 9.68 3.40 6.69
CA ALA A 88 9.68 4.79 7.11
C ALA A 88 9.67 5.75 5.90
N TYR A 89 10.53 5.49 4.92
CA TYR A 89 10.56 6.25 3.67
C TYR A 89 9.24 6.19 2.89
N LEU A 90 8.63 5.00 2.80
CA LEU A 90 7.32 4.84 2.17
C LEU A 90 6.23 5.64 2.89
N ASN A 91 6.22 5.64 4.23
CA ASN A 91 5.27 6.42 5.01
C ASN A 91 5.44 7.92 4.79
N GLU A 92 6.67 8.43 4.82
CA GLU A 92 6.94 9.85 4.51
C GLU A 92 6.46 10.22 3.09
N THR A 93 6.65 9.31 2.12
CA THR A 93 6.19 9.52 0.75
C THR A 93 4.67 9.53 0.67
N ILE A 94 3.99 8.64 1.40
CA ILE A 94 2.52 8.60 1.46
C ILE A 94 1.99 9.90 2.05
N GLU A 95 2.52 10.34 3.20
CA GLU A 95 2.11 11.59 3.85
C GLU A 95 2.28 12.79 2.90
N LYS A 96 3.41 12.85 2.19
CA LYS A 96 3.67 13.88 1.19
C LYS A 96 2.63 13.84 0.06
N LEU A 97 2.37 12.67 -0.52
CA LEU A 97 1.39 12.51 -1.60
C LEU A 97 -0.04 12.85 -1.14
N GLU A 98 -0.40 12.53 0.10
CA GLU A 98 -1.68 12.91 0.68
C GLU A 98 -1.81 14.44 0.81
N SER A 99 -0.74 15.11 1.23
CA SER A 99 -0.71 16.58 1.31
C SER A 99 -0.86 17.25 -0.07
N GLU A 100 -0.13 16.77 -1.07
CA GLU A 100 -0.21 17.27 -2.46
C GLU A 100 -1.60 17.02 -3.05
N LYS A 101 -2.21 15.86 -2.77
CA LYS A 101 -3.57 15.55 -3.20
C LYS A 101 -4.59 16.51 -2.60
N ILE A 102 -4.46 16.86 -1.32
CA ILE A 102 -5.36 17.82 -0.67
C ILE A 102 -5.20 19.20 -1.31
N GLU A 103 -3.97 19.65 -1.53
CA GLU A 103 -3.69 20.94 -2.18
C GLU A 103 -4.28 21.01 -3.59
N LEU A 104 -4.05 19.98 -4.41
CA LEU A 104 -4.60 19.89 -5.76
C LEU A 104 -6.12 19.90 -5.76
N ASN A 105 -6.76 19.20 -4.83
CA ASN A 105 -8.23 19.22 -4.71
C ASN A 105 -8.76 20.61 -4.36
N ASN A 106 -8.08 21.35 -3.48
CA ASN A 106 -8.46 22.72 -3.15
C ASN A 106 -8.34 23.63 -4.38
N ILE A 107 -7.24 23.53 -5.13
CA ILE A 107 -7.04 24.30 -6.37
C ILE A 107 -8.15 23.99 -7.38
N VAL A 108 -8.48 22.71 -7.56
CA VAL A 108 -9.56 22.28 -8.47
C VAL A 108 -10.90 22.88 -8.03
N GLN A 109 -11.21 22.89 -6.73
CA GLN A 109 -12.44 23.49 -6.22
C GLN A 109 -12.49 25.01 -6.46
N THR A 110 -11.39 25.73 -6.21
CA THR A 110 -11.31 27.17 -6.48
C THR A 110 -11.53 27.45 -7.97
N LEU A 111 -10.83 26.74 -8.85
CA LEU A 111 -10.98 26.92 -10.30
C LEU A 111 -12.38 26.56 -10.79
N GLN A 112 -13.03 25.54 -10.21
CA GLN A 112 -14.42 25.21 -10.54
C GLN A 112 -15.38 26.32 -10.12
N HIS A 113 -15.16 26.94 -8.97
CA HIS A 113 -15.96 28.06 -8.50
C HIS A 113 -15.78 29.29 -9.39
N GLU A 114 -14.54 29.68 -9.69
CA GLU A 114 -14.23 30.80 -10.58
C GLU A 114 -14.81 30.59 -11.99
N ASN A 115 -14.74 29.37 -12.52
CA ASN A 115 -15.31 29.04 -13.82
C ASN A 115 -16.85 29.14 -13.81
N SER A 116 -17.49 28.76 -12.69
CA SER A 116 -18.93 28.96 -12.51
C SER A 116 -19.30 30.45 -12.51
N ASP A 117 -18.57 31.28 -11.77
CA ASP A 117 -18.83 32.71 -11.69
C ASP A 117 -18.64 33.40 -13.04
N LEU A 118 -17.55 33.07 -13.75
CA LEU A 118 -17.29 33.57 -15.09
C LEU A 118 -18.38 33.15 -16.08
N ARG A 119 -18.93 31.93 -15.96
CA ARG A 119 -20.06 31.48 -16.79
C ARG A 119 -21.32 32.27 -16.51
N ILE A 120 -21.62 32.58 -15.25
CA ILE A 120 -22.75 33.43 -14.88
C ILE A 120 -22.58 34.82 -15.48
N GLU A 121 -21.38 35.40 -15.38
CA GLU A 121 -21.10 36.73 -15.91
C GLU A 121 -21.18 36.77 -17.44
N ILE A 122 -20.65 35.76 -18.12
CA ILE A 122 -20.78 35.61 -19.58
C ILE A 122 -22.26 35.56 -19.97
N ASN A 123 -23.08 34.76 -19.29
CA ASN A 123 -24.51 34.66 -19.58
C ASN A 123 -25.21 36.01 -19.35
N ARG A 124 -24.88 36.72 -18.26
CA ARG A 124 -25.43 38.05 -17.96
C ARG A 124 -25.11 39.05 -19.07
N LEU A 125 -23.85 39.14 -19.48
CA LEU A 125 -23.41 40.04 -20.54
C LEU A 125 -24.05 39.67 -21.89
N GLN A 126 -24.18 38.36 -22.19
CA GLN A 126 -24.87 37.89 -23.38
C GLN A 126 -26.36 38.26 -23.40
N ASP A 127 -27.02 38.33 -22.25
CA ASP A 127 -28.43 38.77 -22.13
C ASP A 127 -28.60 40.29 -22.18
N GLU A 128 -27.60 41.05 -21.70
CA GLU A 128 -27.60 42.52 -21.70
C GLU A 128 -27.33 43.12 -23.09
N ILE A 129 -26.40 42.53 -23.85
CA ILE A 129 -26.02 43.00 -25.20
C ILE A 129 -27.27 43.20 -26.10
N PRO A 130 -28.14 42.21 -26.34
CA PRO A 130 -29.31 42.36 -27.21
C PRO A 130 -30.30 43.44 -26.74
N LYS A 131 -30.44 43.63 -25.43
CA LYS A 131 -31.33 44.65 -24.86
C LYS A 131 -30.77 46.05 -25.12
N ASN A 132 -29.47 46.23 -24.92
CA ASN A 132 -28.79 47.50 -25.14
C ASN A 132 -28.79 47.91 -26.61
N TRP A 133 -28.56 46.95 -27.52
CA TRP A 133 -28.68 47.18 -28.97
C TRP A 133 -30.10 47.59 -29.41
N LYS A 134 -31.14 46.93 -28.88
CA LYS A 134 -32.55 47.30 -29.16
C LYS A 134 -32.90 48.70 -28.67
N GLU A 135 -32.40 49.08 -27.50
CA GLU A 135 -32.65 50.41 -26.93
C GLU A 135 -31.91 51.50 -27.72
N HIS A 136 -30.66 51.24 -28.13
CA HIS A 136 -29.89 52.16 -28.97
C HIS A 136 -30.52 52.38 -30.35
N ILE A 137 -31.04 51.32 -30.98
CA ILE A 137 -31.79 51.42 -32.24
C ILE A 137 -33.07 52.26 -32.05
N ARG A 138 -33.83 52.05 -30.96
CA ARG A 138 -35.01 52.88 -30.68
C ARG A 138 -34.70 54.36 -30.51
N GLN A 139 -33.54 54.70 -29.93
CA GLN A 139 -33.13 56.09 -29.75
C GLN A 139 -32.71 56.76 -31.05
N MET A 140 -32.15 56.02 -32.03
CA MET A 140 -31.78 56.57 -33.34
C MET A 140 -32.97 56.89 -34.25
N PHE A 141 -34.12 56.23 -34.05
CA PHE A 141 -35.32 56.38 -34.89
C PHE A 141 -36.44 57.21 -34.23
N LYS A 142 -36.13 57.95 -33.16
CA LYS A 142 -36.98 58.98 -32.54
C LYS A 142 -36.45 60.36 -32.88
#